data_AF-A0A657AWE7-F1
#
_entry.id   AF-A0A657AWE7-F1
#
_cell.length_a   1.000
_cell.length_b   1.000
_cell.length_c   1.000
_cell.angle_alpha   90.00
_cell.angle_beta   90.00
_cell.angle_gamma   90.00
#
_symmetry.space_group_name_H-M   'P 1'
#
loop_
_entity.id
_entity.type
_entity.pdbx_description
1 polymer ?
#
loop_
_entity_poly.entity_id
_entity_poly.type
_entity_poly.pdbx_seq_one_letter_code
_entity_poly.pdbx_strand_id
1 'polypeptide(L)'
;MFLSAVISGCASYPQSRALMSEISSDIPRQHQLDVPFVTQEDYFCGPAALSMMLQAQGLNPELSTLVNMVYVPERQGSFQIELKAAARRFELIPYELAPTMKSVFHEVSRGNPVLVLQNLALGSHPVWHYALVVGYDLDDKTVTLHSGLEANTTIALGTFERTWANNAPSWAIVILPPHKVPATASPLPYQKTLEELIEVGQTSTAVDAYYHAKEVWPGQSTFNFGLANLLYQLNEFEEAQTMYLEAILKTPNIASYWNNLAYALAELSCDNATQAVQCALALAPKEQNFKSSSKDIEAMLNANSEPTVQCAVLPNCPIQ
;
A
#
# COMPACT_ATOMS: atom_id res chain seq x y z
N MET A 1 -47.94 -37.72 10.91
CA MET A 1 -46.60 -37.52 11.48
C MET A 1 -45.96 -36.38 10.69
N PHE A 2 -46.08 -35.14 11.19
CA PHE A 2 -45.48 -33.97 10.56
C PHE A 2 -43.98 -33.99 10.82
N LEU A 3 -43.18 -34.18 9.77
CA LEU A 3 -41.74 -34.10 9.84
C LEU A 3 -41.35 -32.62 9.77
N SER A 4 -41.23 -31.97 10.94
CA SER A 4 -40.64 -30.63 11.02
C SER A 4 -39.15 -30.73 10.75
N ALA A 5 -38.75 -30.43 9.51
CA ALA A 5 -37.34 -30.23 9.17
C ALA A 5 -36.88 -28.92 9.83
N VAL A 6 -36.10 -29.03 10.89
CA VAL A 6 -35.38 -27.90 11.49
C VAL A 6 -34.22 -27.57 10.56
N ILE A 7 -34.40 -26.56 9.70
CA ILE A 7 -33.32 -25.99 8.89
C ILE A 7 -32.50 -25.10 9.82
N SER A 8 -31.55 -25.69 10.54
CA SER A 8 -30.49 -24.93 11.22
C SER A 8 -29.51 -24.44 10.16
N GLY A 9 -29.90 -23.40 9.41
CA GLY A 9 -28.98 -22.65 8.58
C GLY A 9 -28.02 -21.90 9.50
N CYS A 10 -26.90 -22.51 9.85
CA CYS A 10 -25.79 -21.77 10.45
C CYS A 10 -25.31 -20.77 9.41
N ALA A 11 -25.76 -19.52 9.51
CA ALA A 11 -25.06 -18.43 8.84
C ALA A 11 -23.62 -18.47 9.37
N SER A 12 -22.72 -19.01 8.55
CA SER A 12 -21.32 -19.16 8.93
C SER A 12 -20.69 -17.78 8.87
N TYR A 13 -20.43 -17.21 10.04
CA TYR A 13 -19.64 -15.98 10.24
C TYR A 13 -18.22 -16.39 10.68
N PRO A 14 -17.40 -16.98 9.78
CA PRO A 14 -16.10 -17.52 10.15
C PRO A 14 -15.15 -16.47 10.72
N GLN A 15 -15.15 -15.24 10.18
CA GLN A 15 -14.26 -14.18 10.65
C GLN A 15 -14.69 -13.68 12.03
N SER A 16 -15.99 -13.45 12.23
CA SER A 16 -16.53 -13.08 13.54
C SER A 16 -16.23 -14.15 14.58
N ARG A 17 -16.38 -15.43 14.22
CA ARG A 17 -16.08 -16.54 15.12
C ARG A 17 -14.58 -16.61 15.45
N ALA A 18 -13.73 -16.49 14.44
CA ALA A 18 -12.27 -16.53 14.60
C ALA A 18 -11.78 -15.40 15.52
N LEU A 19 -12.29 -14.19 15.34
CA LEU A 19 -11.98 -13.04 16.20
C LEU A 19 -12.34 -13.27 17.67
N MET A 20 -13.42 -14.03 17.94
CA MET A 20 -13.83 -14.34 19.31
C MET A 20 -13.07 -15.53 19.91
N SER A 21 -12.58 -16.46 19.09
CA SER A 21 -11.84 -17.65 19.57
C SER A 21 -10.35 -17.40 19.74
N GLU A 22 -9.78 -16.53 18.92
CA GLU A 22 -8.38 -16.13 18.93
C GLU A 22 -8.30 -14.65 19.29
N ILE A 23 -8.45 -14.31 20.58
CA ILE A 23 -8.15 -12.95 21.05
C ILE A 23 -6.65 -12.77 20.91
N SER A 24 -6.25 -12.33 19.72
CA SER A 24 -4.89 -12.02 19.37
C SER A 24 -4.45 -10.84 20.24
N SER A 25 -3.39 -11.00 21.03
CA SER A 25 -2.94 -10.01 22.02
C SER A 25 -2.48 -8.67 21.42
N ASP A 26 -2.40 -8.60 20.10
CA ASP A 26 -1.99 -7.45 19.29
C ASP A 26 -3.14 -6.46 19.01
N ILE A 27 -4.41 -6.84 19.22
CA ILE A 27 -5.57 -5.97 19.03
C ILE A 27 -6.27 -5.74 20.38
N PRO A 28 -6.43 -4.48 20.84
CA PRO A 28 -7.23 -4.15 22.03
C PRO A 28 -8.66 -4.70 21.93
N ARG A 29 -9.33 -4.91 23.08
CA ARG A 29 -10.72 -5.43 23.07
C ARG A 29 -11.74 -4.45 22.47
N GLN A 30 -11.47 -3.16 22.59
CA GLN A 30 -12.31 -2.10 22.07
C GLN A 30 -11.44 -0.94 21.61
N HIS A 31 -11.86 -0.24 20.56
CA HIS A 31 -11.23 1.00 20.12
C HIS A 31 -12.24 1.84 19.35
N GLN A 32 -12.16 3.16 19.51
CA GLN A 32 -13.01 4.11 18.81
C GLN A 32 -12.16 5.32 18.42
N LEU A 33 -12.22 5.67 17.14
CA LEU A 33 -11.59 6.84 16.57
C LEU A 33 -12.57 8.01 16.59
N ASP A 34 -12.03 9.21 16.75
CA ASP A 34 -12.75 10.47 16.55
C ASP A 34 -12.44 10.95 15.13
N VAL A 35 -13.31 10.61 14.19
CA VAL A 35 -13.19 11.00 12.77
C VAL A 35 -14.31 11.97 12.45
N PRO A 36 -14.02 13.11 11.81
CA PRO A 36 -15.07 14.02 11.36
C PRO A 36 -16.09 13.32 10.45
N PHE A 37 -17.37 13.60 10.67
CA PHE A 37 -18.45 13.04 9.87
C PHE A 37 -18.89 13.99 8.77
N VAL A 38 -19.01 13.48 7.55
CA VAL A 38 -19.60 14.16 6.40
C VAL A 38 -20.85 13.39 5.98
N THR A 39 -22.00 14.06 5.99
CA THR A 39 -23.28 13.47 5.59
C THR A 39 -23.22 12.99 4.15
N GLN A 40 -23.65 11.75 3.92
CA GLN A 40 -23.69 11.14 2.60
C GLN A 40 -25.09 11.33 2.01
N GLU A 41 -25.29 12.35 1.17
CA GLU A 41 -26.51 12.48 0.37
C GLU A 41 -26.57 11.37 -0.71
N ASP A 42 -27.76 11.08 -1.23
CA ASP A 42 -27.98 10.00 -2.21
C ASP A 42 -26.99 10.10 -3.39
N TYR A 43 -26.35 8.97 -3.73
CA TYR A 43 -25.32 8.81 -4.77
C TYR A 43 -23.93 9.42 -4.47
N PHE A 44 -23.71 10.02 -3.29
CA PHE A 44 -22.44 10.64 -2.90
C PHE A 44 -21.66 9.90 -1.80
N CYS A 45 -21.96 8.63 -1.54
CA CYS A 45 -21.26 7.85 -0.50
C CYS A 45 -19.74 7.75 -0.75
N GLY A 46 -19.30 7.68 -2.02
CA GLY A 46 -17.88 7.70 -2.40
C GLY A 46 -17.17 9.03 -2.06
N PRO A 47 -17.61 10.18 -2.61
CA PRO A 47 -17.02 11.50 -2.31
C PRO A 47 -17.02 11.84 -0.82
N ALA A 48 -18.11 11.54 -0.11
CA ALA A 48 -18.21 11.81 1.32
C ALA A 48 -17.29 10.88 2.14
N ALA A 49 -17.20 9.59 1.79
CA ALA A 49 -16.26 8.68 2.41
C ALA A 49 -14.80 9.10 2.19
N LEU A 50 -14.45 9.51 0.96
CA LEU A 50 -13.13 10.07 0.67
C LEU A 50 -12.88 11.34 1.49
N SER A 51 -13.86 12.25 1.58
CA SER A 51 -13.74 13.46 2.39
C SER A 51 -13.38 13.13 3.83
N MET A 52 -14.08 12.19 4.47
CA MET A 52 -13.78 11.78 5.84
C MET A 52 -12.39 11.15 5.98
N MET A 53 -11.95 10.34 5.00
CA MET A 53 -10.59 9.78 4.99
C MET A 53 -9.52 10.86 4.88
N LEU A 54 -9.75 11.89 4.05
CA LEU A 54 -8.84 13.05 3.90
C LEU A 54 -8.81 13.91 5.17
N GLN A 55 -9.97 14.16 5.79
CA GLN A 55 -10.08 14.90 7.05
C GLN A 55 -9.37 14.18 8.20
N ALA A 56 -9.40 12.84 8.22
CA ALA A 56 -8.61 12.04 9.16
C ALA A 56 -7.09 12.23 9.01
N GLN A 57 -6.63 12.69 7.84
CA GLN A 57 -5.22 13.07 7.59
C GLN A 57 -4.98 14.58 7.72
N GLY A 58 -5.96 15.34 8.21
CA GLY A 58 -5.88 16.81 8.39
C GLY A 58 -6.17 17.62 7.13
N LEU A 59 -6.64 17.00 6.04
CA LEU A 59 -6.98 17.67 4.79
C LEU A 59 -8.49 17.96 4.72
N ASN A 60 -8.87 19.19 4.37
CA ASN A 60 -10.27 19.62 4.33
C ASN A 60 -10.67 20.16 2.94
N PRO A 61 -10.63 19.36 1.87
CA PRO A 61 -11.06 19.81 0.55
C PRO A 61 -12.58 20.00 0.50
N GLU A 62 -13.04 20.91 -0.37
CA GLU A 62 -14.47 21.07 -0.60
C GLU A 62 -15.09 19.80 -1.20
N LEU A 63 -16.25 19.37 -0.67
CA LEU A 63 -16.93 18.16 -1.13
C LEU A 63 -17.25 18.21 -2.63
N SER A 64 -17.62 19.38 -3.16
CA SER A 64 -17.84 19.64 -4.59
C SER A 64 -16.63 19.26 -5.46
N THR A 65 -15.41 19.52 -4.98
CA THR A 65 -14.17 19.14 -5.65
C THR A 65 -14.02 17.63 -5.71
N LEU A 66 -14.33 16.93 -4.61
CA LEU A 66 -14.25 15.47 -4.55
C LEU A 66 -15.30 14.82 -5.45
N VAL A 67 -16.53 15.33 -5.47
CA VAL A 67 -17.59 14.85 -6.37
C VAL A 67 -17.11 14.85 -7.81
N ASN A 68 -16.53 15.96 -8.27
CA ASN A 68 -16.01 16.07 -9.65
C ASN A 68 -14.85 15.12 -9.96
N MET A 69 -14.14 14.63 -8.93
CA MET A 69 -13.04 13.68 -9.12
C MET A 69 -13.48 12.22 -9.14
N VAL A 70 -14.52 11.85 -8.38
CA VAL A 70 -14.83 10.44 -8.10
C VAL A 70 -16.24 9.99 -8.46
N TYR A 71 -17.17 10.91 -8.71
CA TYR A 71 -18.53 10.55 -9.09
C TYR A 71 -18.63 10.24 -10.59
N VAL A 72 -19.26 9.11 -10.92
CA VAL A 72 -19.50 8.63 -12.29
C VAL A 72 -21.00 8.64 -12.57
N PRO A 73 -21.53 9.65 -13.30
CA PRO A 73 -22.97 9.84 -13.51
C PRO A 73 -23.68 8.63 -14.16
N GLU A 74 -23.04 7.99 -15.14
CA GLU A 74 -23.61 6.83 -15.85
C GLU A 74 -23.78 5.61 -14.96
N ARG A 75 -23.10 5.62 -13.81
CA ARG A 75 -23.07 4.53 -12.83
C ARG A 75 -23.74 4.93 -11.51
N GLN A 76 -24.17 6.19 -11.39
CA GLN A 76 -24.79 6.75 -10.20
C GLN A 76 -24.00 6.44 -8.92
N GLY A 77 -22.67 6.58 -8.97
CA GLY A 77 -21.80 6.24 -7.83
C GLY A 77 -20.32 6.42 -8.14
N SER A 78 -19.46 5.85 -7.30
CA SER A 78 -17.99 5.91 -7.41
C SER A 78 -17.38 4.53 -7.39
N PHE A 79 -16.38 4.25 -8.23
CA PHE A 79 -15.61 3.02 -8.09
C PHE A 79 -14.35 3.22 -7.25
N GLN A 80 -13.81 2.09 -6.82
CA GLN A 80 -12.61 2.02 -6.00
C GLN A 80 -11.41 2.65 -6.73
N ILE A 81 -11.36 2.56 -8.06
CA ILE A 81 -10.27 3.12 -8.87
C ILE A 81 -10.27 4.65 -8.84
N GLU A 82 -11.43 5.31 -8.97
CA GLU A 82 -11.49 6.78 -8.89
C GLU A 82 -11.18 7.26 -7.46
N LEU A 83 -11.63 6.52 -6.45
CA LEU A 83 -11.29 6.81 -5.05
C LEU A 83 -9.78 6.74 -4.80
N LYS A 84 -9.12 5.66 -5.25
CA LYS A 84 -7.66 5.52 -5.16
C LYS A 84 -6.96 6.64 -5.95
N ALA A 85 -7.42 6.93 -7.17
CA ALA A 85 -6.83 7.97 -8.01
C ALA A 85 -6.96 9.37 -7.39
N ALA A 86 -8.12 9.70 -6.81
CA ALA A 86 -8.34 10.97 -6.14
C ALA A 86 -7.49 11.10 -4.87
N ALA A 87 -7.40 10.05 -4.04
CA ALA A 87 -6.53 10.03 -2.87
C ALA A 87 -5.06 10.34 -3.22
N ARG A 88 -4.57 9.76 -4.32
CA ARG A 88 -3.22 10.01 -4.85
C ARG A 88 -2.99 11.47 -5.26
N ARG A 89 -4.02 12.18 -5.74
CA ARG A 89 -3.93 13.62 -6.06
C ARG A 89 -3.73 14.51 -4.84
N PHE A 90 -4.03 13.99 -3.65
CA PHE A 90 -3.76 14.64 -2.37
C PHE A 90 -2.44 14.15 -1.74
N GLU A 91 -1.55 13.53 -2.54
CA GLU A 91 -0.25 12.99 -2.08
C GLU A 91 -0.41 11.94 -0.96
N LEU A 92 -1.53 11.22 -0.95
CA LEU A 92 -1.78 10.13 -0.03
C LEU A 92 -1.68 8.78 -0.73
N ILE A 93 -1.38 7.75 0.07
CA ILE A 93 -1.17 6.38 -0.36
C ILE A 93 -2.40 5.55 0.01
N PRO A 94 -3.26 5.21 -0.97
CA PRO A 94 -4.32 4.24 -0.75
C PRO A 94 -3.72 2.83 -0.75
N TYR A 95 -3.74 2.16 0.40
CA TYR A 95 -3.26 0.79 0.59
C TYR A 95 -4.41 -0.17 0.84
N GLU A 96 -4.48 -1.24 0.03
CA GLU A 96 -5.51 -2.28 0.15
C GLU A 96 -5.15 -3.31 1.22
N LEU A 97 -6.08 -3.53 2.14
CA LEU A 97 -5.89 -4.45 3.25
C LEU A 97 -6.12 -5.88 2.80
N ALA A 98 -5.52 -6.84 3.50
CA ALA A 98 -5.98 -8.22 3.41
C ALA A 98 -7.48 -8.27 3.79
N PRO A 99 -8.30 -9.09 3.10
CA PRO A 99 -9.76 -9.10 3.24
C PRO A 99 -10.20 -9.81 4.54
N THR A 100 -9.66 -9.38 5.68
CA THR A 100 -9.92 -9.94 7.00
C THR A 100 -10.36 -8.85 7.98
N MET A 101 -11.35 -9.14 8.82
CA MET A 101 -11.78 -8.22 9.88
C MET A 101 -10.65 -7.96 10.88
N LYS A 102 -9.73 -8.91 11.06
CA LYS A 102 -8.51 -8.72 11.85
C LYS A 102 -7.66 -7.58 11.30
N SER A 103 -7.44 -7.52 9.98
CA SER A 103 -6.71 -6.41 9.35
C SER A 103 -7.42 -5.08 9.54
N VAL A 104 -8.75 -5.05 9.36
CA VAL A 104 -9.56 -3.83 9.58
C VAL A 104 -9.40 -3.33 11.02
N PHE A 105 -9.57 -4.19 12.01
CA PHE A 105 -9.51 -3.79 13.43
C PHE A 105 -8.10 -3.45 13.91
N HIS A 106 -7.08 -4.07 13.32
CA HIS A 106 -5.69 -3.70 13.61
C HIS A 106 -5.34 -2.31 13.06
N GLU A 107 -5.83 -1.93 11.87
CA GLU A 107 -5.65 -0.55 11.39
C GLU A 107 -6.39 0.46 12.28
N VAL A 108 -7.66 0.16 12.62
CA VAL A 108 -8.45 1.03 13.50
C VAL A 108 -7.78 1.19 14.86
N SER A 109 -7.26 0.11 15.46
CA SER A 109 -6.54 0.19 16.76
C SER A 109 -5.26 1.01 16.71
N ARG A 110 -4.73 1.28 15.51
CA ARG A 110 -3.53 2.08 15.26
C ARG A 110 -3.84 3.48 14.76
N GLY A 111 -5.09 3.93 14.91
CA GLY A 111 -5.50 5.29 14.59
C GLY A 111 -5.85 5.49 13.11
N ASN A 112 -6.03 4.42 12.33
CA ASN A 112 -6.31 4.51 10.91
C ASN A 112 -7.78 4.14 10.66
N PRO A 113 -8.66 5.08 10.27
CA PRO A 113 -9.99 4.71 9.81
C PRO A 113 -9.87 3.88 8.54
N VAL A 114 -10.80 2.93 8.37
CA VAL A 114 -10.78 2.00 7.25
C VAL A 114 -11.99 2.23 6.37
N LEU A 115 -11.76 2.56 5.12
CA LEU A 115 -12.80 2.68 4.11
C LEU A 115 -13.14 1.27 3.59
N VAL A 116 -14.41 0.88 3.70
CA VAL A 116 -14.91 -0.42 3.26
C VAL A 116 -16.03 -0.26 2.24
N LEU A 117 -16.20 -1.26 1.38
CA LEU A 117 -17.35 -1.37 0.48
C LEU A 117 -18.29 -2.48 0.99
N GLN A 118 -19.49 -2.10 1.37
CA GLN A 118 -20.54 -3.02 1.83
C GLN A 118 -21.60 -3.22 0.73
N ASN A 119 -22.24 -4.38 0.75
CA ASN A 119 -23.48 -4.64 0.05
C ASN A 119 -24.62 -4.77 1.07
N LEU A 120 -25.49 -3.76 1.12
CA LEU A 120 -26.59 -3.66 2.07
C LEU A 120 -27.87 -4.37 1.59
N ALA A 121 -27.83 -5.06 0.44
CA ALA A 121 -28.98 -5.78 -0.09
C ALA A 121 -29.40 -6.95 0.81
N LEU A 122 -30.72 -7.08 1.01
CA LEU A 122 -31.36 -8.25 1.62
C LEU A 122 -31.85 -9.27 0.58
N GLY A 123 -31.71 -8.97 -0.72
CA GLY A 123 -32.20 -9.78 -1.85
C GLY A 123 -31.21 -9.89 -3.03
N SER A 124 -31.66 -10.28 -4.21
CA SER A 124 -30.82 -10.60 -5.38
C SER A 124 -30.20 -9.40 -6.12
N HIS A 125 -30.60 -8.17 -5.79
CA HIS A 125 -30.07 -6.95 -6.39
C HIS A 125 -29.12 -6.26 -5.41
N PRO A 126 -27.82 -6.12 -5.73
CA PRO A 126 -26.85 -5.54 -4.81
C PRO A 126 -27.11 -4.05 -4.57
N VAL A 127 -26.86 -3.61 -3.33
CA VAL A 127 -26.90 -2.19 -2.91
C VAL A 127 -25.52 -1.86 -2.35
N TRP A 128 -24.64 -1.40 -3.22
CA TRP A 128 -23.26 -1.07 -2.87
C TRP A 128 -23.17 0.24 -2.11
N HIS A 129 -22.41 0.25 -1.02
CA HIS A 129 -22.35 1.38 -0.09
C HIS A 129 -20.95 1.50 0.52
N TYR A 130 -20.35 2.68 0.45
CA TYR A 130 -19.10 2.96 1.15
C TYR A 130 -19.38 3.38 2.59
N ALA A 131 -18.64 2.78 3.52
CA ALA A 131 -18.67 3.15 4.93
C ALA A 131 -17.25 3.26 5.47
N LEU A 132 -17.08 4.05 6.54
CA LEU A 132 -15.81 4.10 7.27
C LEU A 132 -15.96 3.33 8.56
N VAL A 133 -15.11 2.32 8.78
CA VAL A 133 -14.94 1.70 10.09
C VAL A 133 -14.11 2.63 10.95
N VAL A 134 -14.73 3.11 12.02
CA VAL A 134 -14.14 4.06 12.97
C VAL A 134 -14.02 3.47 14.37
N GLY A 135 -14.59 2.30 14.63
CA GLY A 135 -14.45 1.65 15.92
C GLY A 135 -14.96 0.21 15.93
N TYR A 136 -14.68 -0.48 17.02
CA TYR A 136 -15.18 -1.82 17.30
C TYR A 136 -15.18 -2.06 18.81
N ASP A 137 -16.05 -2.98 19.24
CA ASP A 137 -16.09 -3.51 20.59
C ASP A 137 -16.26 -5.04 20.52
N LEU A 138 -15.22 -5.78 20.91
CA LEU A 138 -15.22 -7.24 20.88
C LEU A 138 -15.94 -7.85 22.10
N ASP A 139 -16.15 -7.09 23.18
CA ASP A 139 -16.96 -7.51 24.32
C ASP A 139 -18.44 -7.48 23.96
N ASP A 140 -18.89 -6.37 23.39
CA ASP A 140 -20.27 -6.17 22.94
C ASP A 140 -20.54 -6.75 21.54
N LYS A 141 -19.49 -7.20 20.85
CA LYS A 141 -19.54 -7.81 19.50
C LYS A 141 -20.10 -6.85 18.46
N THR A 142 -19.62 -5.62 18.46
CA THR A 142 -20.08 -4.56 17.57
C THR A 142 -18.95 -3.92 16.75
N VAL A 143 -19.34 -3.27 15.66
CA VAL A 143 -18.50 -2.42 14.81
C VAL A 143 -19.17 -1.06 14.69
N THR A 144 -18.39 0.00 14.85
CA THR A 144 -18.85 1.38 14.70
C THR A 144 -18.46 1.91 13.32
N LEU A 145 -19.44 2.44 12.59
CA LEU A 145 -19.31 2.94 11.23
C LEU A 145 -19.72 4.41 11.13
N HIS A 146 -19.11 5.13 10.20
CA HIS A 146 -19.73 6.30 9.58
C HIS A 146 -20.37 5.86 8.27
N SER A 147 -21.69 6.01 8.14
CA SER A 147 -22.45 5.42 7.05
C SER A 147 -23.73 6.21 6.76
N GLY A 148 -23.97 6.57 5.49
CA GLY A 148 -25.17 7.28 5.08
C GLY A 148 -25.29 8.65 5.76
N LEU A 149 -26.44 8.89 6.40
CA LEU A 149 -26.74 10.12 7.13
C LEU A 149 -26.35 10.06 8.62
N GLU A 150 -25.78 8.94 9.08
CA GLU A 150 -25.53 8.68 10.49
C GLU A 150 -24.03 8.58 10.80
N ALA A 151 -23.60 9.37 11.78
CA ALA A 151 -22.30 9.22 12.43
C ALA A 151 -22.36 8.13 13.50
N ASN A 152 -21.27 7.40 13.69
CA ASN A 152 -21.09 6.40 14.74
C ASN A 152 -22.20 5.33 14.84
N THR A 153 -22.77 4.91 13.70
CA THR A 153 -23.74 3.81 13.66
C THR A 153 -23.07 2.52 14.12
N THR A 154 -23.63 1.90 15.15
CA THR A 154 -23.12 0.65 15.72
C THR A 154 -23.91 -0.54 15.20
N ILE A 155 -23.24 -1.54 14.63
CA ILE A 155 -23.85 -2.78 14.13
C ILE A 155 -23.16 -4.02 14.70
N ALA A 156 -23.86 -5.15 14.77
CA ALA A 156 -23.28 -6.42 15.22
C ALA A 156 -22.18 -6.94 14.27
N LEU A 157 -21.13 -7.57 14.81
CA LEU A 157 -20.00 -8.15 14.03
C LEU A 157 -20.47 -9.04 12.88
N GLY A 158 -21.40 -9.97 13.16
CA GLY A 158 -21.94 -10.86 12.12
C GLY A 158 -22.74 -10.14 11.04
N THR A 159 -23.37 -9.00 11.37
CA THR A 159 -24.02 -8.15 10.36
C THR A 159 -22.99 -7.47 9.49
N PHE A 160 -21.92 -6.92 10.08
CA PHE A 160 -20.80 -6.34 9.33
C PHE A 160 -20.14 -7.36 8.40
N GLU A 161 -19.80 -8.56 8.90
CA GLU A 161 -19.20 -9.62 8.09
C GLU A 161 -20.09 -10.00 6.90
N ARG A 162 -21.40 -10.13 7.14
CA ARG A 162 -22.37 -10.43 6.09
C ARG A 162 -22.39 -9.36 5.00
N THR A 163 -22.49 -8.09 5.38
CA THR A 163 -22.62 -6.99 4.42
C THR A 163 -21.29 -6.65 3.74
N TRP A 164 -20.15 -6.90 4.38
CA TRP A 164 -18.83 -6.64 3.83
C TRP A 164 -18.30 -7.77 2.92
N ALA A 165 -18.63 -9.03 3.21
CA ALA A 165 -18.14 -10.18 2.44
C ALA A 165 -19.12 -10.71 1.38
N ASN A 166 -20.38 -10.26 1.37
CA ASN A 166 -21.54 -10.76 0.61
C ASN A 166 -21.25 -11.39 -0.78
N ASN A 167 -20.72 -12.62 -0.81
CA ASN A 167 -20.30 -13.36 -2.01
C ASN A 167 -19.38 -12.59 -2.99
N ALA A 168 -18.67 -11.57 -2.51
CA ALA A 168 -17.74 -10.74 -3.27
C ALA A 168 -16.43 -10.58 -2.47
N PRO A 169 -15.29 -10.29 -3.12
CA PRO A 169 -14.06 -10.02 -2.38
C PRO A 169 -14.26 -8.81 -1.46
N SER A 170 -14.01 -9.01 -0.17
CA SER A 170 -14.11 -7.96 0.85
C SER A 170 -13.06 -6.88 0.59
N TRP A 171 -13.51 -5.71 0.14
CA TRP A 171 -12.61 -4.62 -0.17
C TRP A 171 -12.52 -3.65 1.00
N ALA A 172 -11.29 -3.32 1.40
CA ALA A 172 -10.99 -2.35 2.42
C ALA A 172 -9.66 -1.65 2.10
N ILE A 173 -9.62 -0.34 2.31
CA ILE A 173 -8.39 0.44 2.18
C ILE A 173 -8.18 1.35 3.39
N VAL A 174 -6.92 1.63 3.69
CA VAL A 174 -6.52 2.84 4.41
C VAL A 174 -5.95 3.84 3.41
N ILE A 175 -6.02 5.12 3.74
CA ILE A 175 -5.45 6.21 2.93
C ILE A 175 -4.57 7.04 3.87
N LEU A 176 -3.24 6.90 3.73
CA LEU A 176 -2.27 7.44 4.67
C LEU A 176 -1.23 8.33 3.96
N PRO A 177 -0.63 9.31 4.65
CA PRO A 177 0.48 10.08 4.08
C PRO A 177 1.73 9.21 3.91
N PRO A 178 2.69 9.60 3.03
CA PRO A 178 3.85 8.77 2.71
C PRO A 178 4.77 8.48 3.91
N HIS A 179 4.72 9.31 4.95
CA HIS A 179 5.46 9.11 6.19
C HIS A 179 4.85 8.09 7.16
N LYS A 180 3.70 7.50 6.81
CA LYS A 180 2.99 6.55 7.66
C LYS A 180 2.72 5.24 6.91
N VAL A 181 3.55 4.24 7.17
CA VAL A 181 3.33 2.87 6.68
C VAL A 181 2.11 2.26 7.39
N PRO A 182 1.14 1.65 6.67
CA PRO A 182 -0.02 0.99 7.28
C PRO A 182 0.38 -0.08 8.30
N ALA A 183 -0.39 -0.20 9.39
CA ALA A 183 -0.05 -1.12 10.48
C ALA A 183 -0.08 -2.60 10.09
N THR A 184 -0.88 -2.91 9.07
CA THR A 184 -1.05 -4.25 8.51
C THR A 184 -0.33 -4.43 7.17
N ALA A 185 0.47 -3.45 6.77
CA ALA A 185 1.27 -3.57 5.57
C ALA A 185 2.25 -4.74 5.68
N SER A 186 2.46 -5.42 4.56
CA SER A 186 3.54 -6.40 4.42
C SER A 186 4.43 -6.02 3.25
N PRO A 187 5.70 -6.46 3.22
CA PRO A 187 6.69 -5.91 2.30
C PRO A 187 6.28 -5.95 0.82
N LEU A 188 5.84 -7.11 0.32
CA LEU A 188 5.53 -7.27 -1.11
C LEU A 188 4.27 -6.48 -1.54
N PRO A 189 3.11 -6.57 -0.87
CA PRO A 189 1.96 -5.73 -1.21
C PRO A 189 2.23 -4.23 -1.10
N TYR A 190 3.01 -3.80 -0.10
CA TYR A 190 3.36 -2.39 0.04
C TYR A 190 4.28 -1.93 -1.09
N GLN A 191 5.32 -2.71 -1.43
CA GLN A 191 6.17 -2.41 -2.58
C GLN A 191 5.37 -2.28 -3.88
N LYS A 192 4.43 -3.20 -4.15
CA LYS A 192 3.52 -3.09 -5.29
C LYS A 192 2.70 -1.79 -5.26
N THR A 193 2.24 -1.37 -4.09
CA THR A 193 1.52 -0.09 -3.93
C THR A 193 2.39 1.10 -4.31
N LEU A 194 3.69 1.07 -3.98
CA LEU A 194 4.65 2.11 -4.37
C LEU A 194 4.95 2.07 -5.87
N GLU A 195 5.07 0.89 -6.47
CA GLU A 195 5.21 0.72 -7.92
C GLU A 195 4.00 1.31 -8.67
N GLU A 196 2.77 1.07 -8.18
CA GLU A 196 1.55 1.68 -8.74
C GLU A 196 1.54 3.22 -8.63
N LEU A 197 2.19 3.82 -7.62
CA LEU A 197 2.32 5.27 -7.51
C LEU A 197 3.27 5.81 -8.60
N ILE A 198 4.39 5.14 -8.83
CA ILE A 198 5.36 5.51 -9.86
C ILE A 198 4.72 5.44 -11.24
N GLU A 199 3.97 4.37 -11.54
CA GLU A 199 3.29 4.20 -12.84
C GLU A 199 2.31 5.33 -13.18
N VAL A 200 1.71 5.96 -12.16
CA VAL A 200 0.77 7.08 -12.33
C VAL A 200 1.43 8.46 -12.10
N GLY A 201 2.76 8.51 -12.04
CA GLY A 201 3.54 9.75 -11.95
C GLY A 201 3.61 10.38 -10.55
N GLN A 202 3.20 9.68 -9.50
CA GLN A 202 3.29 10.12 -8.10
C GLN A 202 4.68 9.84 -7.51
N THR A 203 5.71 10.26 -8.24
CA THR A 203 7.10 9.90 -7.98
C THR A 203 7.62 10.46 -6.65
N SER A 204 7.32 11.72 -6.32
CA SER A 204 7.73 12.34 -5.05
C SER A 204 7.13 11.60 -3.84
N THR A 205 5.83 11.32 -3.89
CA THR A 205 5.13 10.55 -2.84
C THR A 205 5.76 9.16 -2.69
N ALA A 206 6.12 8.51 -3.80
CA ALA A 206 6.77 7.20 -3.77
C ALA A 206 8.17 7.24 -3.15
N VAL A 207 8.98 8.28 -3.45
CA VAL A 207 10.31 8.47 -2.84
C VAL A 207 10.19 8.55 -1.31
N ASP A 208 9.34 9.43 -0.79
CA ASP A 208 9.12 9.58 0.65
C ASP A 208 8.66 8.27 1.29
N ALA A 209 7.72 7.58 0.64
CA ALA A 209 7.19 6.30 1.12
C ALA A 209 8.24 5.19 1.14
N TYR A 210 9.15 5.16 0.18
CA TYR A 210 10.27 4.22 0.15
C TYR A 210 11.25 4.47 1.31
N TYR A 211 11.56 5.74 1.64
CA TYR A 211 12.39 6.08 2.79
C TYR A 211 11.81 5.55 4.10
N HIS A 212 10.50 5.70 4.31
CA HIS A 212 9.86 5.15 5.51
C HIS A 212 9.70 3.62 5.45
N ALA A 213 9.48 3.04 4.27
CA ALA A 213 9.42 1.59 4.12
C ALA A 213 10.73 0.90 4.53
N LYS A 214 11.89 1.45 4.14
CA LYS A 214 13.20 0.88 4.52
C LYS A 214 13.48 1.00 6.02
N GLU A 215 12.91 1.98 6.71
CA GLU A 215 13.00 2.12 8.17
C GLU A 215 12.15 1.07 8.89
N VAL A 216 10.92 0.81 8.39
CA VAL A 216 10.00 -0.19 8.96
C VAL A 216 10.49 -1.61 8.70
N TRP A 217 11.06 -1.86 7.52
CA TRP A 217 11.58 -3.18 7.14
C TRP A 217 13.08 -3.13 6.81
N PRO A 218 13.95 -2.90 7.80
CA PRO A 218 15.39 -2.74 7.56
C PRO A 218 16.05 -4.00 7.02
N GLY A 219 15.45 -5.18 7.19
CA GLY A 219 15.93 -6.44 6.62
C GLY A 219 15.54 -6.66 5.15
N GLN A 220 14.64 -5.86 4.58
CA GLN A 220 14.15 -6.05 3.21
C GLN A 220 14.94 -5.19 2.23
N SER A 221 15.90 -5.80 1.54
CA SER A 221 16.76 -5.10 0.57
C SER A 221 15.99 -4.50 -0.60
N THR A 222 14.80 -5.03 -0.92
CA THR A 222 13.98 -4.58 -2.06
C THR A 222 13.51 -3.14 -1.93
N PHE A 223 13.31 -2.61 -0.71
CA PHE A 223 12.95 -1.19 -0.54
C PHE A 223 14.13 -0.26 -0.86
N ASN A 224 15.35 -0.64 -0.51
CA ASN A 224 16.55 0.13 -0.89
C ASN A 224 16.78 0.04 -2.40
N PHE A 225 16.60 -1.14 -3.00
CA PHE A 225 16.71 -1.31 -4.44
C PHE A 225 15.63 -0.55 -5.23
N GLY A 226 14.37 -0.60 -4.76
CA GLY A 226 13.26 0.14 -5.36
C GLY A 226 13.47 1.65 -5.31
N LEU A 227 13.90 2.16 -4.15
CA LEU A 227 14.28 3.56 -3.98
C LEU A 227 15.44 3.95 -4.90
N ALA A 228 16.48 3.12 -4.99
CA ALA A 228 17.63 3.36 -5.87
C ALA A 228 17.25 3.42 -7.35
N ASN A 229 16.37 2.51 -7.82
CA ASN A 229 15.84 2.56 -9.19
C ASN A 229 15.07 3.84 -9.45
N LEU A 230 14.26 4.29 -8.48
CA LEU A 230 13.48 5.51 -8.60
C LEU A 230 14.37 6.77 -8.63
N LEU A 231 15.38 6.84 -7.75
CA LEU A 231 16.37 7.91 -7.72
C LEU A 231 17.20 7.95 -9.01
N TYR A 232 17.58 6.79 -9.54
CA TYR A 232 18.25 6.70 -10.84
C TYR A 232 17.38 7.27 -11.97
N GLN A 233 16.08 6.96 -12.01
CA GLN A 233 15.13 7.54 -12.99
C GLN A 233 14.98 9.06 -12.85
N LEU A 234 15.21 9.59 -11.64
CA LEU A 234 15.21 11.02 -11.35
C LEU A 234 16.56 11.70 -11.65
N ASN A 235 17.57 10.95 -12.12
CA ASN A 235 18.97 11.38 -12.29
C ASN A 235 19.66 11.77 -10.98
N GLU A 236 19.15 11.31 -9.84
CA GLU A 236 19.77 11.46 -8.52
C GLU A 236 20.75 10.31 -8.29
N PHE A 237 21.82 10.29 -9.09
CA PHE A 237 22.75 9.17 -9.17
C PHE A 237 23.57 8.99 -7.89
N GLU A 238 23.87 10.08 -7.17
CA GLU A 238 24.63 10.04 -5.91
C GLU A 238 23.84 9.35 -4.78
N GLU A 239 22.57 9.69 -4.59
CA GLU A 239 21.71 8.94 -3.67
C GLU A 239 21.45 7.51 -4.18
N ALA A 240 21.27 7.33 -5.50
CA ALA A 240 21.02 6.02 -6.08
C ALA A 240 22.16 5.03 -5.80
N GLN A 241 23.44 5.42 -5.99
CA GLN A 241 24.57 4.53 -5.67
C GLN A 241 24.58 4.14 -4.18
N THR A 242 24.19 5.06 -3.29
CA THR A 242 24.12 4.81 -1.85
C THR A 242 23.03 3.79 -1.53
N MET A 243 21.84 3.94 -2.11
CA MET A 243 20.72 3.02 -1.90
C MET A 243 20.97 1.63 -2.52
N TYR A 244 21.61 1.56 -3.69
CA TYR A 244 22.04 0.28 -4.26
C TYR A 244 23.08 -0.42 -3.37
N LEU A 245 24.06 0.31 -2.85
CA LEU A 245 25.03 -0.24 -1.90
C LEU A 245 24.34 -0.80 -0.66
N GLU A 246 23.39 -0.07 -0.06
CA GLU A 246 22.64 -0.56 1.09
C GLU A 246 21.85 -1.84 0.77
N ALA A 247 21.30 -1.95 -0.44
CA ALA A 247 20.63 -3.17 -0.89
C ALA A 247 21.63 -4.35 -1.01
N ILE A 248 22.82 -4.11 -1.58
CA ILE A 248 23.89 -5.11 -1.75
C ILE A 248 24.45 -5.58 -0.40
N LEU A 249 24.66 -4.66 0.55
CA LEU A 249 25.17 -5.01 1.88
C LEU A 249 24.22 -5.93 2.64
N LYS A 250 22.91 -5.86 2.36
CA LYS A 250 21.90 -6.75 2.94
C LYS A 250 21.79 -8.07 2.18
N THR A 251 21.80 -8.03 0.85
CA THR A 251 21.58 -9.19 -0.01
C THR A 251 22.56 -9.19 -1.19
N PRO A 252 23.84 -9.58 -0.97
CA PRO A 252 24.90 -9.40 -1.96
C PRO A 252 24.82 -10.37 -3.14
N ASN A 253 24.03 -11.44 -3.05
CA ASN A 253 23.93 -12.48 -4.08
C ASN A 253 22.93 -12.17 -5.20
N ILE A 254 22.34 -10.97 -5.24
CA ILE A 254 21.42 -10.55 -6.30
C ILE A 254 22.19 -9.81 -7.40
N ALA A 255 22.39 -10.47 -8.54
CA ALA A 255 23.17 -9.93 -9.65
C ALA A 255 22.63 -8.59 -10.20
N SER A 256 21.30 -8.40 -10.23
CA SER A 256 20.69 -7.14 -10.70
C SER A 256 21.02 -5.94 -9.82
N TYR A 257 21.31 -6.14 -8.53
CA TYR A 257 21.69 -5.03 -7.64
C TYR A 257 23.07 -4.48 -8.04
N TRP A 258 24.02 -5.37 -8.30
CA TRP A 258 25.37 -5.02 -8.77
C TRP A 258 25.34 -4.37 -10.15
N ASN A 259 24.52 -4.91 -11.06
CA ASN A 259 24.36 -4.34 -12.40
C ASN A 259 23.83 -2.90 -12.34
N ASN A 260 22.80 -2.66 -11.54
CA ASN A 260 22.18 -1.33 -11.46
C ASN A 260 23.06 -0.33 -10.70
N LEU A 261 23.80 -0.78 -9.68
CA LEU A 261 24.86 0.03 -9.07
C LEU A 261 25.91 0.43 -10.10
N ALA A 262 26.30 -0.48 -10.98
CA ALA A 262 27.31 -0.20 -12.00
C ALA A 262 26.87 0.90 -12.98
N TYR A 263 25.59 0.92 -13.37
CA TYR A 263 25.05 2.04 -14.15
C TYR A 263 25.06 3.35 -13.37
N ALA A 264 24.62 3.37 -12.11
CA ALA A 264 24.66 4.58 -11.28
C ALA A 264 26.09 5.12 -11.12
N LEU A 265 27.07 4.24 -10.92
CA LEU A 265 28.48 4.60 -10.86
C LEU A 265 29.01 5.14 -12.20
N ALA A 266 28.59 4.57 -13.33
CA ALA A 266 29.01 5.01 -14.65
C ALA A 266 28.49 6.43 -14.98
N GLU A 267 27.27 6.76 -14.59
CA GLU A 267 26.73 8.13 -14.70
C GLU A 267 27.56 9.15 -13.89
N LEU A 268 28.09 8.70 -12.75
CA LEU A 268 28.98 9.49 -11.89
C LEU A 268 30.45 9.44 -12.34
N SER A 269 30.75 8.77 -13.46
CA SER A 269 32.11 8.57 -14.00
C SER A 269 33.07 7.85 -13.04
N CYS A 270 32.53 6.96 -12.21
CA CYS A 270 33.29 6.16 -11.26
C CYS A 270 33.86 4.88 -11.91
N ASP A 271 35.18 4.78 -12.01
CA ASP A 271 35.88 3.65 -12.66
C ASP A 271 35.52 2.27 -12.08
N ASN A 272 35.16 2.22 -10.80
CA ASN A 272 34.74 0.98 -10.13
C ASN A 272 33.36 0.47 -10.58
N ALA A 273 32.63 1.20 -11.44
CA ALA A 273 31.46 0.68 -12.16
C ALA A 273 31.77 -0.65 -12.87
N THR A 274 32.96 -0.76 -13.48
CA THR A 274 33.41 -1.97 -14.17
C THR A 274 33.51 -3.17 -13.22
N GLN A 275 33.96 -2.96 -11.97
CA GLN A 275 34.04 -4.01 -10.95
C GLN A 275 32.64 -4.47 -10.52
N ALA A 276 31.69 -3.54 -10.41
CA ALA A 276 30.31 -3.87 -10.05
C ALA A 276 29.62 -4.72 -11.13
N VAL A 277 29.71 -4.35 -12.42
CA VAL A 277 29.12 -5.16 -13.50
C VAL A 277 29.82 -6.50 -13.70
N GLN A 278 31.14 -6.58 -13.44
CA GLN A 278 31.86 -7.85 -13.41
C GLN A 278 31.33 -8.77 -12.31
N CYS A 279 30.99 -8.25 -11.13
CA CYS A 279 30.35 -9.05 -10.09
C CYS A 279 28.96 -9.54 -10.51
N ALA A 280 28.15 -8.69 -11.16
CA ALA A 280 26.86 -9.09 -11.71
C ALA A 280 26.99 -10.25 -12.73
N LEU A 281 27.94 -10.14 -13.65
CA LEU A 281 28.27 -11.19 -14.63
C LEU A 281 28.73 -12.48 -13.97
N ALA A 282 29.55 -12.38 -12.93
CA ALA A 282 30.06 -13.56 -12.24
C ALA A 282 28.94 -14.26 -11.42
N LEU A 283 27.99 -13.50 -10.84
CA LEU A 283 26.81 -14.04 -10.16
C LEU A 283 25.80 -14.69 -11.11
N ALA A 284 25.69 -14.18 -12.34
CA ALA A 284 24.74 -14.66 -13.35
C ALA A 284 25.38 -14.74 -14.76
N PRO A 285 26.32 -15.68 -15.00
CA PRO A 285 27.15 -15.70 -16.22
C PRO A 285 26.40 -16.02 -17.51
N LYS A 286 25.18 -16.55 -17.39
CA LYS A 286 24.30 -16.86 -18.52
C LYS A 286 23.39 -15.70 -18.91
N GLU A 287 23.31 -14.65 -18.09
CA GLU A 287 22.44 -13.50 -18.34
C GLU A 287 23.04 -12.62 -19.43
N GLN A 288 22.42 -12.62 -20.61
CA GLN A 288 22.96 -11.91 -21.77
C GLN A 288 22.87 -10.39 -21.58
N ASN A 289 21.88 -9.91 -20.83
CA ASN A 289 21.70 -8.49 -20.54
C ASN A 289 22.93 -7.90 -19.83
N PHE A 290 23.53 -8.61 -18.87
CA PHE A 290 24.72 -8.11 -18.16
C PHE A 290 25.97 -8.03 -19.03
N LYS A 291 26.08 -8.83 -20.09
CA LYS A 291 27.18 -8.69 -21.08
C LYS A 291 27.02 -7.43 -21.91
N SER A 292 25.78 -7.07 -22.24
CA SER A 292 25.47 -5.79 -22.87
C SER A 292 25.78 -4.64 -21.91
N SER A 293 25.32 -4.74 -20.66
CA SER A 293 25.59 -3.72 -19.63
C SER A 293 27.09 -3.48 -19.41
N SER A 294 27.92 -4.52 -19.43
CA SER A 294 29.38 -4.35 -19.33
C SER A 294 29.95 -3.47 -20.45
N LYS A 295 29.48 -3.67 -21.69
CA LYS A 295 29.92 -2.86 -22.84
C LYS A 295 29.39 -1.43 -22.76
N ASP A 296 28.14 -1.27 -22.32
CA ASP A 296 27.52 0.05 -22.16
C ASP A 296 28.27 0.86 -21.11
N ILE A 297 28.59 0.26 -19.96
CA ILE A 297 29.35 0.89 -18.87
C ILE A 297 30.75 1.30 -19.32
N GLU A 298 31.46 0.42 -20.05
CA GLU A 298 32.76 0.77 -20.65
C GLU A 298 32.63 1.97 -21.60
N ALA A 299 31.59 2.02 -22.42
CA ALA A 299 31.35 3.14 -23.33
C ALA A 299 31.03 4.45 -22.58
N MET A 300 30.22 4.40 -21.52
CA MET A 300 29.90 5.55 -20.67
C MET A 300 31.15 6.14 -20.03
N LEU A 301 32.01 5.29 -19.43
CA LEU A 301 33.25 5.74 -18.80
C LEU A 301 34.25 6.33 -19.79
N ASN A 302 34.33 5.79 -21.01
CA ASN A 302 35.19 6.33 -22.06
C ASN A 302 34.73 7.69 -22.60
N ALA A 303 33.43 8.01 -22.47
CA ALA A 303 32.85 9.25 -22.96
C ALA A 303 32.92 10.40 -21.94
N ASN A 304 33.02 10.08 -20.65
CA ASN A 304 32.90 11.03 -19.56
C ASN A 304 34.26 11.48 -18.99
N SER A 305 34.23 12.61 -18.28
CA SER A 305 35.39 13.21 -17.58
C SER A 305 35.58 12.60 -16.18
N GLU A 306 36.62 13.00 -15.43
CA GLU A 306 36.85 12.55 -14.05
C GLU A 306 35.60 12.66 -13.14
N PRO A 307 35.49 11.80 -12.09
CA PRO A 307 34.33 11.77 -11.20
C PRO A 307 34.04 13.14 -10.57
N THR A 308 32.77 13.53 -10.57
CA THR A 308 32.30 14.80 -9.97
C THR A 308 31.93 14.67 -8.50
N VAL A 309 31.86 13.45 -7.97
CA VAL A 309 31.44 13.12 -6.60
C VAL A 309 32.30 12.01 -5.99
N GLN A 310 32.13 11.77 -4.69
CA GLN A 310 32.77 10.64 -4.02
C GLN A 310 32.13 9.32 -4.48
N CYS A 311 32.91 8.51 -5.20
CA CYS A 311 32.48 7.19 -5.64
C CYS A 311 32.28 6.25 -4.44
N ALA A 312 31.18 5.50 -4.48
CA ALA A 312 30.87 4.45 -3.53
C ALA A 312 31.98 3.40 -3.44
N VAL A 313 32.34 2.97 -2.24
CA VAL A 313 33.28 1.85 -2.02
C VAL A 313 32.52 0.54 -2.14
N LEU A 314 32.90 -0.30 -3.10
CA LEU A 314 32.26 -1.59 -3.33
C LEU A 314 32.62 -2.61 -2.23
N PRO A 315 31.65 -3.40 -1.73
CA PRO A 315 31.97 -4.57 -0.93
C PRO A 315 32.60 -5.66 -1.82
N ASN A 316 33.15 -6.70 -1.18
CA ASN A 316 33.66 -7.85 -1.92
C ASN A 316 32.53 -8.56 -2.68
N CYS A 317 32.80 -8.98 -3.91
CA CYS A 317 31.88 -9.81 -4.66
C CYS A 317 31.73 -11.18 -3.95
N PRO A 318 30.51 -11.69 -3.71
CA PRO A 318 30.27 -12.84 -2.81
C PRO A 318 30.74 -14.20 -3.34
N ILE A 319 31.35 -14.24 -4.53
CA ILE A 319 31.76 -15.45 -5.26
C ILE A 319 33.26 -15.46 -5.55
N GLN A 320 34.01 -14.51 -4.99
CA GLN A 320 35.48 -14.50 -4.99
C GLN A 320 36.04 -15.26 -3.80
#